data_AF-A0A5K7S763-F1
#
_entry.id   AF-A0A5K7S763-F1
#
_cell.length_a   1.000
_cell.length_b   1.000
_cell.length_c   1.000
_cell.angle_alpha   90.00
_cell.angle_beta   90.00
_cell.angle_gamma   90.00
#
_symmetry.space_group_name_H-M   'P 1'
#
loop_
_entity.id
_entity.type
_entity.pdbx_description
1 polymer ?
#
loop_
_entity_poly.entity_id
_entity_poly.type
_entity_poly.pdbx_seq_one_letter_code
_entity_poly.pdbx_strand_id
1 'polypeptide(L)' 'MLELNGERIELKQERMASGIKYSNEHFVYTNWHGETKLYKDGKLIFSDSK' A
#
# COMPACT_ATOMS: atom_id res chain seq x y z
N MET A 1 -8.17 2.67 -6.81
CA MET A 1 -7.41 2.93 -8.05
C MET A 1 -6.33 3.94 -7.69
N LEU A 2 -5.06 3.60 -7.95
CA LEU A 2 -3.93 4.50 -7.79
C LEU A 2 -3.34 4.77 -9.18
N GLU A 3 -2.99 6.02 -9.48
CA GLU A 3 -2.22 6.35 -10.68
C GLU A 3 -0.78 6.64 -10.28
N LEU A 4 0.16 5.88 -10.83
CA LEU A 4 1.59 6.03 -10.56
C LEU A 4 2.32 6.18 -11.88
N ASN A 5 2.91 7.35 -12.14
CA ASN A 5 3.60 7.67 -13.40
C ASN A 5 2.74 7.45 -14.66
N GLY A 6 1.43 7.64 -14.57
CA GLY A 6 0.49 7.41 -15.68
C GLY A 6 0.07 5.95 -15.85
N GLU A 7 0.58 5.03 -15.03
CA GLU A 7 0.13 3.64 -14.98
C GLU A 7 -0.99 3.50 -13.94
N ARG A 8 -2.09 2.88 -14.35
CA ARG A 8 -3.23 2.60 -13.48
C ARG A 8 -2.95 1.32 -12.71
N ILE A 9 -2.77 1.45 -11.40
CA ILE A 9 -2.53 0.33 -10.51
C ILE A 9 -3.84 0.00 -9.79
N GLU A 10 -4.32 -1.22 -10.01
CA GLU A 10 -5.42 -1.79 -9.25
C GLU A 10 -4.87 -2.51 -8.02
N LEU A 11 -5.38 -2.11 -6.86
CA LEU A 11 -5.06 -2.74 -5.58
C LEU A 11 -6.35 -3.30 -5.01
N LYS A 12 -6.30 -4.53 -4.49
CA LYS A 12 -7.41 -5.16 -3.81
C LYS A 12 -7.32 -4.86 -2.32
N GLN A 13 -8.44 -4.49 -1.71
CA GLN A 13 -8.51 -4.35 -0.27
C GLN A 13 -8.40 -5.73 0.37
N GLU A 14 -7.46 -5.88 1.30
CA GLU A 14 -7.34 -7.07 2.11
C GLU A 14 -8.02 -6.87 3.47
N ARG A 15 -8.64 -7.94 3.98
CA ARG A 15 -9.21 -7.93 5.32
C ARG A 15 -8.10 -8.03 6.35
N MET A 16 -8.01 -7.03 7.22
CA MET A 16 -7.11 -7.04 8.38
C MET A 16 -7.90 -7.01 9.68
N ALA A 17 -7.27 -7.42 10.78
CA ALA A 17 -7.84 -7.28 12.12
C ALA A 17 -7.93 -5.81 12.58
N SER A 18 -6.99 -4.98 12.13
CA SER A 18 -6.96 -3.53 12.36
C SER A 18 -6.16 -2.86 11.24
N GLY A 19 -6.51 -1.61 10.90
CA GLY A 19 -5.89 -0.83 9.84
C GLY A 19 -6.41 -1.16 8.44
N ILE A 20 -5.68 -0.66 7.46
CA ILE A 20 -6.02 -0.74 6.04
C ILE A 20 -4.84 -1.40 5.32
N LYS A 21 -5.13 -2.40 4.48
CA LYS A 21 -4.17 -2.95 3.53
C LYS A 21 -4.80 -3.05 2.15
N TYR A 22 -4.03 -2.59 1.18
CA TYR A 22 -4.31 -2.75 -0.23
C TYR A 22 -3.10 -3.41 -0.88
N SER A 23 -3.32 -4.43 -1.71
CA SER A 23 -2.21 -5.15 -2.35
C SER A 23 -2.53 -5.58 -3.78
N ASN A 24 -1.47 -5.81 -4.54
CA ASN A 24 -1.48 -6.59 -5.77
C ASN A 24 -0.16 -7.36 -5.90
N GLU A 25 0.16 -7.86 -7.09
CA GLU A 25 1.39 -8.63 -7.34
C GLU A 25 2.68 -7.86 -7.03
N HIS A 26 2.69 -6.54 -7.29
CA HIS A 26 3.88 -5.71 -7.18
C HIS A 26 3.88 -4.76 -5.98
N PHE A 27 2.71 -4.37 -5.48
CA PHE A 27 2.58 -3.30 -4.51
C PHE A 27 1.83 -3.77 -3.27
N VAL A 28 2.31 -3.31 -2.11
CA VAL A 28 1.61 -3.47 -0.83
C VAL A 28 1.57 -2.13 -0.13
N TYR A 29 0.37 -1.59 0.02
CA TYR A 29 0.08 -0.41 0.82
C TYR A 29 -0.50 -0.84 2.16
N THR A 30 0.00 -0.26 3.24
CA THR A 30 -0.55 -0.44 4.59
C THR A 30 -0.69 0.90 5.29
N ASN A 31 -1.80 1.09 5.98
CA ASN A 31 -1.98 2.14 6.97
C ASN A 31 -2.43 1.51 8.29
N TRP A 32 -1.60 1.62 9.32
CA TRP A 32 -1.86 1.01 10.62
C TRP A 32 -1.33 1.92 11.73
N HIS A 33 -2.18 2.27 12.69
CA HIS A 33 -1.82 3.10 13.85
C HIS A 33 -1.12 4.43 13.49
N GLY A 34 -1.51 5.08 12.39
CA GLY A 34 -0.91 6.35 11.97
C GLY A 34 0.39 6.22 11.20
N GLU A 35 0.86 4.99 10.97
CA GLU A 35 1.99 4.68 10.10
C GLU A 35 1.48 4.26 8.73
N THR A 36 1.97 4.92 7.68
CA THR A 36 1.70 4.60 6.28
C THR A 36 2.95 4.03 5.66
N LYS A 37 2.84 2.88 4.99
CA LYS A 37 3.94 2.25 4.24
C LYS A 37 3.48 1.82 2.86
N LEU A 38 4.38 1.93 1.90
CA LEU A 38 4.23 1.38 0.56
C LEU A 38 5.46 0.56 0.20
N TYR A 39 5.23 -0.68 -0.15
CA TYR A 39 6.23 -1.61 -0.65
C TYR A 39 6.02 -1.81 -2.14
N LYS A 40 7.11 -1.92 -2.89
CA LYS A 40 7.16 -2.38 -4.28
C LYS A 40 8.09 -3.58 -4.37
N ASP A 41 7.59 -4.70 -4.89
CA ASP A 41 8.32 -5.96 -5.02
C ASP A 41 8.99 -6.39 -3.69
N GLY A 42 8.26 -6.20 -2.58
CA GLY A 42 8.75 -6.49 -1.23
C GLY A 42 9.70 -5.44 -0.63
N LYS A 43 10.15 -4.45 -1.40
CA LYS A 43 11.03 -3.37 -0.92
C LYS A 43 10.23 -2.15 -0.48
N LEU A 44 10.52 -1.60 0.69
CA LEU A 44 9.93 -0.35 1.16
C LEU A 44 10.37 0.80 0.24
N ILE A 45 9.41 1.48 -0.39
CA ILE A 45 9.66 2.63 -1.28
C ILE A 45 9.10 3.94 -0.73
N PHE A 46 8.20 3.88 0.25
CA PHE A 46 7.67 5.03 0.95
C PHE A 46 7.23 4.66 2.36
N SER A 47 7.51 5.54 3.32
CA SER A 47 7.03 5.46 4.69
C SER A 47 6.76 6.86 5.22
N ASP A 48 5.64 7.02 5.90
CA ASP A 48 5.26 8.24 6.62
C ASP A 48 4.63 7.85 7.96
N SER A 49 4.96 8.61 8.99
CA SER A 49 4.44 8.43 10.34
C SER A 49 4.20 9.80 10.95
N LYS A 50 3.01 10.00 11.49
CA LYS A 50 2.66 11.25 12.17
C LYS A 50 3.29 11.34 13.56
#